data_AF-A0A7W0JRW8-F1
#
_entry.id   AF-A0A7W0JRW8-F1
#
_cell.length_a   1.000
_cell.length_b   1.000
_cell.length_c   1.000
_cell.angle_alpha   90.00
_cell.angle_beta   90.00
_cell.angle_gamma   90.00
#
_symmetry.space_group_name_H-M   'P 1'
#
loop_
_entity.id
_entity.type
_entity.pdbx_description
1 polymer ?
#
loop_
_entity_poly.entity_id
_entity_poly.type
_entity_poly.pdbx_seq_one_letter_code
_entity_poly.pdbx_strand_id
1 'polypeptide(L)' 'VFPDKPISQKPAEVRMGNGKGNPEYWVAEVKPGSVVYELDGVNEILAREAFALAAAKLPLKTTFVVRQLGQ' A
#
# COMPACT_ATOMS: atom_id res chain seq x y z
N VAL A 1 1.36 7.23 1.19
CA VAL A 1 1.75 6.22 2.22
C VAL A 1 3.25 5.95 2.13
N PHE A 2 3.91 5.54 3.22
CA PHE A 2 5.36 5.25 3.24
C PHE A 2 5.65 3.97 4.02
N PRO A 3 6.54 3.07 3.54
CA PRO A 3 6.86 1.82 4.22
C PRO A 3 7.91 2.04 5.33
N ASP A 4 7.45 2.35 6.53
CA ASP A 4 8.27 2.67 7.71
C ASP A 4 8.35 1.52 8.74
N LYS A 5 7.56 0.46 8.58
CA LYS A 5 7.52 -0.66 9.51
C LYS A 5 8.30 -1.87 9.00
N PRO A 6 9.35 -2.34 9.69
CA PRO A 6 10.10 -3.51 9.30
C PRO A 6 9.38 -4.81 9.70
N ILE A 7 9.30 -5.77 8.79
CA ILE A 7 8.80 -7.12 9.02
C ILE A 7 9.97 -8.10 9.05
N SER A 8 10.05 -8.88 10.13
CA SER A 8 11.10 -9.88 10.31
C SER A 8 10.63 -11.28 10.00
N GLN A 9 11.47 -12.09 9.36
CA GLN A 9 11.24 -13.51 9.13
C GLN A 9 12.40 -14.35 9.67
N LYS A 10 12.10 -15.58 10.11
CA LYS A 10 13.13 -16.57 10.40
C LYS A 10 13.42 -17.35 9.12
N PRO A 11 14.70 -17.64 8.79
CA PRO A 11 15.04 -18.44 7.63
C PRO A 11 14.30 -19.77 7.62
N ALA A 12 14.04 -20.30 6.42
CA ALA A 12 13.64 -21.69 6.31
C ALA A 12 14.71 -22.58 6.97
N GLU A 13 14.31 -23.72 7.55
CA GLU A 13 15.19 -24.73 8.17
C GLU A 13 15.65 -24.47 9.61
N VAL A 14 15.28 -23.35 10.25
CA VAL A 14 15.57 -23.13 11.68
C VAL A 14 14.40 -23.53 12.60
N ARG A 15 14.72 -24.12 13.76
CA ARG A 15 13.72 -24.41 14.80
C ARG A 15 13.26 -23.12 15.49
N MET A 16 12.12 -23.19 16.18
CA MET A 16 11.62 -22.12 17.05
C MET A 16 12.59 -21.84 18.22
N GLY A 17 12.58 -20.61 18.75
CA GLY A 17 13.54 -20.14 19.78
C GLY A 17 14.59 -19.17 19.24
N ASN A 18 15.64 -18.89 20.00
CA ASN A 18 16.80 -18.03 19.62
C ASN A 18 16.47 -16.56 19.23
N GLY A 19 15.36 -16.01 19.74
CA GLY A 19 15.01 -14.59 19.56
C GLY A 19 14.22 -14.28 18.28
N LYS A 20 14.19 -12.99 17.93
CA LYS A 20 13.47 -12.45 16.76
C LYS A 20 14.32 -12.60 15.50
N GLY A 21 13.69 -12.88 14.37
CA GLY A 21 14.38 -12.96 13.07
C GLY A 21 14.89 -11.60 12.58
N ASN A 22 15.68 -11.62 11.52
CA ASN A 22 16.17 -10.40 10.88
C ASN A 22 15.04 -9.69 10.12
N PRO A 23 15.03 -8.35 10.02
CA PRO A 23 14.14 -7.62 9.11
C PRO A 23 14.37 -8.04 7.66
N GLU A 24 13.32 -8.41 6.94
CA GLU A 24 13.40 -8.81 5.52
C GLU A 24 12.83 -7.74 4.58
N TYR A 25 11.68 -7.18 4.92
CA TYR A 25 11.02 -6.16 4.10
C TYR A 25 10.30 -5.13 4.94
N TRP A 26 9.92 -4.03 4.30
CA TRP A 26 9.22 -2.91 4.93
C TRP A 26 7.79 -2.83 4.41
N VAL A 27 6.87 -2.51 5.31
CA VAL A 27 5.44 -2.39 4.98
C VAL A 27 4.92 -1.04 5.43
N ALA A 28 3.89 -0.56 4.73
CA ALA A 28 3.08 0.57 5.17
C ALA A 28 1.77 0.02 5.76
N GLU A 29 1.39 0.48 6.95
CA GLU A 29 0.08 0.17 7.52
C GLU A 29 -0.99 1.04 6.87
N VAL A 30 -1.94 0.41 6.16
CA VAL A 30 -3.02 1.11 5.45
C VAL A 30 -4.37 0.72 6.07
N LYS A 31 -5.11 1.72 6.57
CA LYS A 31 -6.44 1.53 7.18
C LYS A 31 -7.55 1.88 6.18
N PRO A 32 -8.77 1.30 6.30
CA PRO A 32 -9.91 1.69 5.47
C PRO A 32 -10.14 3.21 5.50
N GLY A 33 -10.36 3.81 4.32
CA GLY A 33 -10.53 5.26 4.17
C GLY A 33 -9.23 6.04 3.96
N SER A 34 -8.05 5.41 4.03
CA SER A 34 -6.78 6.08 3.73
C SER A 34 -6.61 6.35 2.23
N VAL A 35 -6.14 7.55 1.88
CA VAL A 35 -5.73 7.89 0.51
C VAL A 35 -4.31 7.39 0.27
N VAL A 36 -4.13 6.48 -0.69
CA VAL A 36 -2.83 5.85 -0.98
C VAL A 36 -1.99 6.70 -1.94
N TYR A 37 -2.64 7.20 -2.99
CA TYR A 37 -2.07 7.99 -4.07
C TYR A 37 -3.01 9.15 -4.42
N GLU A 38 -2.42 10.24 -4.92
CA GLU A 38 -3.14 11.36 -5.50
C GLU A 38 -2.58 11.61 -6.90
N LEU A 39 -3.43 12.08 -7.82
CA LEU A 39 -3.08 12.37 -9.19
C LEU A 39 -3.82 13.64 -9.64
N ASP A 40 -3.09 14.54 -10.29
CA ASP A 40 -3.60 15.81 -10.82
C ASP A 40 -2.94 16.11 -12.19
N GLY A 41 -3.50 17.03 -12.96
CA GLY A 41 -2.95 17.46 -14.26
C GLY A 41 -3.29 16.56 -15.44
N VAL A 42 -4.25 15.65 -15.30
CA VAL A 42 -4.70 14.73 -16.35
C VAL A 42 -6.22 14.68 -16.45
N ASN A 43 -6.74 14.22 -17.59
CA ASN A 43 -8.17 13.95 -17.76
C ASN A 43 -8.63 12.82 -16.83
N GLU A 44 -9.85 12.93 -16.30
CA GLU A 44 -10.46 11.92 -15.43
C GLU A 44 -10.50 10.51 -16.03
N ILE A 45 -10.74 10.37 -17.34
CA ILE A 45 -10.77 9.06 -18.02
C ILE A 45 -9.41 8.36 -17.88
N LEU A 46 -8.34 9.11 -18.13
CA LEU A 46 -6.97 8.61 -18.01
C LEU A 46 -6.62 8.31 -16.54
N ALA A 47 -7.05 9.18 -15.61
CA ALA A 47 -6.83 8.95 -14.18
C ALA A 47 -7.51 7.67 -13.68
N ARG A 48 -8.75 7.40 -14.13
CA ARG A 48 -9.50 6.18 -13.78
C ARG A 48 -8.81 4.92 -14.30
N GLU A 49 -8.33 4.93 -15.53
CA GLU A 49 -7.58 3.81 -16.11
C GLU A 49 -6.27 3.57 -15.36
N ALA A 50 -5.50 4.64 -15.11
CA ALA A 50 -4.24 4.55 -14.36
C ALA A 50 -4.46 3.96 -12.95
N PHE A 51 -5.50 4.40 -12.24
CA PHE A 51 -5.80 3.84 -10.92
C PHE A 51 -6.38 2.42 -10.96
N ALA A 52 -7.08 2.04 -12.02
CA ALA A 52 -7.51 0.65 -12.21
C ALA A 52 -6.31 -0.30 -12.36
N LEU A 53 -5.30 0.12 -13.15
CA LEU A 53 -4.05 -0.63 -13.31
C LEU A 53 -3.25 -0.70 -12.01
N ALA A 54 -3.17 0.42 -11.26
CA ALA A 54 -2.50 0.44 -9.96
C ALA A 54 -3.22 -0.45 -8.93
N ALA A 55 -4.55 -0.41 -8.89
CA ALA A 55 -5.37 -1.25 -8.01
C ALA A 55 -5.12 -2.74 -8.22
N ALA A 56 -4.91 -3.18 -9.48
CA ALA A 56 -4.60 -4.58 -9.80
C ALA A 56 -3.26 -5.07 -9.21
N LYS A 57 -2.40 -4.17 -8.74
CA LYS A 57 -1.11 -4.49 -8.10
C LYS A 57 -1.15 -4.37 -6.57
N LEU A 58 -2.22 -3.83 -6.02
CA LEU A 58 -2.37 -3.67 -4.58
C LEU A 58 -3.10 -4.89 -3.98
N PRO A 59 -2.70 -5.37 -2.80
CA PRO A 59 -3.33 -6.52 -2.14
C PRO A 59 -4.65 -6.18 -1.44
N LEU A 60 -5.25 -5.02 -1.73
CA LEU A 60 -6.40 -4.46 -1.02
C LEU A 60 -7.40 -3.85 -1.99
N LYS A 61 -8.69 -3.86 -1.60
CA LYS A 61 -9.75 -3.21 -2.38
C LYS A 61 -9.60 -1.70 -2.29
N THR A 62 -9.58 -1.03 -3.43
CA THR A 62 -9.47 0.42 -3.53
C THR A 62 -10.72 1.01 -4.19
N THR A 63 -10.99 2.28 -3.91
CA THR A 63 -12.04 3.06 -4.58
C THR A 63 -11.43 4.32 -5.16
N PHE A 64 -11.90 4.75 -6.35
CA PHE A 64 -11.50 6.02 -6.94
C PHE A 64 -12.35 7.14 -6.33
N VAL A 65 -11.70 8.23 -5.94
CA VAL A 65 -12.35 9.41 -5.38
C VAL A 65 -11.86 10.66 -6.08
N VAL A 66 -12.75 11.65 -6.22
CA VAL A 66 -12.40 12.98 -6.72
C VAL A 66 -12.39 13.94 -5.54
N ARG A 67 -11.38 14.80 -5.48
CA ARG A 67 -11.31 15.86 -4.46
C ARG A 67 -12.53 16.77 -4.61
N GLN A 68 -13.37 16.82 -3.59
CA GLN A 68 -14.45 17.78 -3.48
C GLN A 68 -13.92 19.03 -2.79
N LEU A 69 -14.12 20.20 -3.39
CA LEU A 69 -13.97 21.46 -2.67
C LEU A 69 -15.19 21.57 -1.75
N GLY A 70 -14.98 21.69 -0.44
CA GLY A 70 -16.06 21.91 0.52
C GLY A 70 -16.82 23.18 0.15
N GLN A 71 -18.15 23.13 0.25
CA GLN A 71 -18.98 24.35 0.29
C GLN A 71 -18.70 25.14 1.57
#